data_AF-F4RVE3-F1
#
_entry.id   AF-F4RVE3-F1
#
_cell.length_a   1.000
_cell.length_b   1.000
_cell.length_c   1.000
_cell.angle_alpha   90.00
_cell.angle_beta   90.00
_cell.angle_gamma   90.00
#
_symmetry.space_group_name_H-M   'P 1'
#
loop_
_entity.id
_entity.type
_entity.pdbx_description
1 polymer ?
#
loop_
_entity_poly.entity_id
_entity_poly.type
_entity_poly.pdbx_seq_one_letter_code
_entity_poly.pdbx_strand_id
1 'polypeptide(L)'
;MPIGWSLSNVLISLIDQPEIENETRFDELDSSQIRQSVHNLVDELTESSSSITSTEVFQTFQSLLKHSSILPHSILLSILDVLPSAFEVEINSTSRDANPTDHTNYRSHRLALEHYAFLLHWLVQECEKRRISERGLDGILTNQNDKIKSSKSKSSKQKGTKTNTSDKNASFDWTAQVVEVLGSMLKALSLKTDFIWPTSQDRDAFVSCFTKTVYQILEIKTFADNSAIRVLAFKIICTAAKSHGQAYNTQTSILQKLQYFDHLSEYMAELTHLLVEAKDLPQLADAILREISSKLFSAQDYKGPRSFSRHLINLTELAPRLVFNQIVIFQKPFRS
;
A
#
# COMPACT_ATOMS: atom_id res chain seq x y z
N MET A 1 -16.57 16.93 -17.87
CA MET A 1 -16.57 16.33 -16.53
C MET A 1 -17.79 15.45 -16.42
N PRO A 2 -17.67 14.16 -16.08
CA PRO A 2 -18.85 13.42 -15.63
C PRO A 2 -19.35 14.09 -14.36
N ILE A 3 -20.59 14.55 -14.38
CA ILE A 3 -21.26 15.20 -13.26
C ILE A 3 -21.42 14.13 -12.16
N GLY A 4 -20.53 14.13 -11.15
CA GLY A 4 -20.67 13.24 -9.99
C GLY A 4 -19.43 12.46 -9.53
N TRP A 5 -18.27 12.57 -10.18
CA TRP A 5 -17.07 11.86 -9.69
C TRP A 5 -16.59 12.41 -8.34
N SER A 6 -16.48 11.53 -7.35
CA SER A 6 -15.88 11.80 -6.05
C SER A 6 -15.07 10.58 -5.63
N LEU A 7 -13.76 10.74 -5.50
CA LEU A 7 -12.86 9.67 -5.06
C LEU A 7 -13.33 9.05 -3.73
N SER A 8 -13.85 9.86 -2.81
CA SER A 8 -14.38 9.36 -1.54
C SER A 8 -15.53 8.38 -1.73
N ASN A 9 -16.48 8.70 -2.61
CA ASN A 9 -17.65 7.85 -2.86
C ASN A 9 -17.26 6.56 -3.56
N VAL A 10 -16.32 6.63 -4.50
CA VAL A 10 -15.89 5.46 -5.28
C VAL A 10 -14.99 4.53 -4.45
N LEU A 11 -14.22 5.07 -3.50
CA LEU A 11 -13.52 4.25 -2.51
C LEU A 11 -14.49 3.54 -1.56
N ILE A 12 -15.64 4.14 -1.24
CA ILE A 12 -16.69 3.48 -0.46
C ILE A 12 -17.35 2.38 -1.30
N SER A 13 -17.71 2.64 -2.55
CA SER A 13 -18.32 1.62 -3.42
C SER A 13 -17.40 0.43 -3.69
N LEU A 14 -16.09 0.62 -3.65
CA LEU A 14 -15.13 -0.48 -3.76
C LEU A 14 -15.28 -1.51 -2.63
N ILE A 15 -15.72 -1.07 -1.44
CA ILE A 15 -15.98 -1.96 -0.30
C ILE A 15 -17.21 -2.84 -0.57
N ASP A 16 -18.24 -2.28 -1.20
CA ASP A 16 -19.55 -2.92 -1.42
C ASP A 16 -19.66 -3.67 -2.76
N GLN A 17 -18.53 -3.90 -3.44
CA GLN A 17 -18.42 -4.30 -4.85
C GLN A 17 -18.92 -3.22 -5.83
N PRO A 18 -18.04 -2.66 -6.68
CA PRO A 18 -18.44 -1.58 -7.57
C PRO A 18 -19.35 -2.09 -8.71
N GLU A 19 -20.51 -1.45 -8.86
CA GLU A 19 -21.32 -1.54 -10.08
C GLU A 19 -20.64 -0.74 -11.19
N ILE A 20 -20.37 -1.39 -12.33
CA ILE A 20 -19.70 -0.77 -13.48
C ILE A 20 -20.73 -0.68 -14.60
N GLU A 21 -21.03 0.53 -15.08
CA GLU A 21 -22.08 0.75 -16.09
C GLU A 21 -21.81 0.01 -17.41
N ASN A 22 -20.57 0.08 -17.92
CA ASN A 22 -20.14 -0.63 -19.13
C ASN A 22 -19.17 -1.77 -18.78
N GLU A 23 -19.61 -2.68 -17.91
CA GLU A 23 -18.78 -3.82 -17.50
C GLU A 23 -18.45 -4.72 -18.69
N THR A 24 -17.15 -4.85 -18.99
CA THR A 24 -16.69 -5.84 -19.96
C THR A 24 -16.59 -7.20 -19.27
N ARG A 25 -17.36 -8.16 -19.77
CA ARG A 25 -17.42 -9.54 -19.28
C ARG A 25 -16.20 -10.34 -19.72
N PHE A 26 -15.08 -10.13 -19.02
CA PHE A 26 -13.82 -10.83 -19.27
C PHE A 26 -13.87 -12.33 -18.95
N ASP A 27 -14.91 -12.78 -18.26
CA ASP A 27 -15.24 -14.19 -18.04
C ASP A 27 -15.66 -14.92 -19.32
N GLU A 28 -16.19 -14.20 -20.31
CA GLU A 28 -16.68 -14.77 -21.58
C GLU A 28 -15.67 -14.61 -22.74
N LEU A 29 -14.56 -13.91 -22.52
CA LEU A 29 -13.56 -13.59 -23.54
C LEU A 29 -12.40 -14.60 -23.57
N ASP A 30 -11.90 -14.85 -24.79
CA ASP A 30 -10.71 -15.67 -24.98
C ASP A 30 -9.44 -14.96 -24.47
N SER A 31 -8.45 -15.73 -24.03
CA SER A 31 -7.17 -15.18 -23.55
C SER A 31 -6.42 -14.31 -24.58
N SER A 32 -6.71 -14.44 -25.87
CA SER A 32 -6.20 -13.56 -26.93
C SER A 32 -6.90 -12.21 -26.95
N GLN A 33 -8.22 -12.18 -26.76
CA GLN A 33 -9.03 -10.96 -26.70
C GLN A 33 -8.69 -10.14 -25.46
N ILE A 34 -8.51 -10.80 -24.31
CA ILE A 34 -8.06 -10.12 -23.07
C ILE A 34 -6.71 -9.44 -23.29
N ARG A 35 -5.75 -10.14 -23.93
CA ARG A 35 -4.44 -9.56 -24.25
C ARG A 35 -4.54 -8.38 -25.22
N GLN A 36 -5.40 -8.47 -26.22
CA GLN A 36 -5.61 -7.37 -27.17
C GLN A 36 -6.22 -6.15 -26.48
N SER A 37 -7.22 -6.34 -25.60
CA SER A 37 -7.81 -5.24 -24.84
C SER A 37 -6.76 -4.56 -23.96
N VAL A 38 -5.92 -5.35 -23.28
CA VAL A 38 -4.83 -4.79 -22.45
C VAL A 38 -3.82 -4.06 -23.32
N HIS A 39 -3.40 -4.61 -24.45
CA HIS A 39 -2.49 -3.94 -25.38
C HIS A 39 -3.04 -2.59 -25.84
N ASN A 40 -4.32 -2.54 -26.24
CA ASN A 40 -4.97 -1.29 -26.65
C ASN A 40 -4.98 -0.26 -25.50
N LEU A 41 -5.24 -0.69 -24.26
CA LEU A 41 -5.18 0.21 -23.09
C LEU A 41 -3.76 0.71 -22.82
N VAL A 42 -2.75 -0.16 -22.97
CA VAL A 42 -1.35 0.22 -22.80
C VAL A 42 -0.93 1.23 -23.86
N ASP A 43 -1.31 1.01 -25.12
CA ASP A 43 -1.05 1.94 -26.23
C ASP A 43 -1.68 3.30 -25.97
N GLU A 44 -2.95 3.33 -25.58
CA GLU A 44 -3.69 4.55 -25.28
C GLU A 44 -3.07 5.34 -24.12
N LEU A 45 -2.66 4.65 -23.04
CA LEU A 45 -1.95 5.29 -21.91
C LEU A 45 -0.53 5.75 -22.27
N THR A 46 0.11 5.07 -23.22
CA THR A 46 1.44 5.45 -23.71
C THR A 46 1.37 6.68 -24.62
N GLU A 47 0.30 6.81 -25.40
CA GLU A 47 0.06 7.99 -26.24
C GLU A 47 -0.28 9.22 -25.37
N SER A 48 -1.17 9.06 -24.39
CA SER A 48 -1.51 10.14 -23.48
C SER A 48 -1.84 9.64 -22.07
N SER A 49 -1.08 10.15 -21.09
CA SER A 49 -1.34 9.86 -19.68
C SER A 49 -2.69 10.37 -19.20
N SER A 50 -3.28 11.35 -19.90
CA SER A 50 -4.61 11.88 -19.59
C SER A 50 -5.75 11.04 -20.16
N SER A 51 -5.49 10.07 -21.04
CA SER A 51 -6.53 9.20 -21.62
C SER A 51 -7.29 8.38 -20.57
N ILE A 52 -6.70 8.19 -19.38
CA ILE A 52 -7.37 7.58 -18.22
C ILE A 52 -8.61 8.36 -17.76
N THR A 53 -8.75 9.64 -18.14
CA THR A 53 -9.94 10.45 -17.81
C THR A 53 -11.15 10.09 -18.67
N SER A 54 -10.94 9.38 -19.79
CA SER A 54 -12.03 8.87 -20.61
C SER A 54 -12.77 7.76 -19.86
N THR A 55 -14.10 7.83 -19.88
CA THR A 55 -14.96 6.87 -19.19
C THR A 55 -14.73 5.44 -19.68
N GLU A 56 -14.49 5.25 -20.98
CA GLU A 56 -14.28 3.94 -21.59
C GLU A 56 -12.98 3.27 -21.11
N VAL A 57 -11.84 3.98 -21.17
CA VAL A 57 -10.55 3.46 -20.70
C VAL A 57 -10.62 3.15 -19.20
N PHE A 58 -11.18 4.07 -18.42
CA PHE A 58 -11.31 3.91 -16.97
C PHE A 58 -12.18 2.69 -16.59
N GLN A 59 -13.38 2.58 -17.18
CA GLN A 59 -14.28 1.46 -16.91
C GLN A 59 -13.74 0.12 -17.40
N THR A 60 -12.94 0.11 -18.47
CA THR A 60 -12.26 -1.10 -18.94
C THR A 60 -11.21 -1.57 -17.92
N PHE A 61 -10.42 -0.65 -17.35
CA PHE A 61 -9.51 -0.98 -16.24
C PHE A 61 -10.27 -1.49 -15.02
N GLN A 62 -11.37 -0.86 -14.63
CA GLN A 62 -12.21 -1.34 -13.52
C GLN A 62 -12.74 -2.76 -13.78
N SER A 63 -13.20 -3.02 -15.01
CA SER A 63 -13.72 -4.33 -15.42
C SER A 63 -12.62 -5.41 -15.40
N LEU A 64 -11.40 -5.07 -15.83
CA LEU A 64 -10.23 -5.96 -15.73
C LEU A 64 -9.89 -6.29 -14.28
N LEU A 65 -9.85 -5.28 -13.40
CA LEU A 65 -9.55 -5.48 -11.98
C LEU A 65 -10.64 -6.28 -11.27
N LYS A 66 -11.92 -6.08 -11.60
CA LYS A 66 -13.03 -6.87 -11.05
C LYS A 66 -12.91 -8.36 -11.38
N HIS A 67 -12.37 -8.70 -12.55
CA HIS A 67 -12.14 -10.08 -13.01
C HIS A 67 -10.71 -10.57 -12.78
N SER A 68 -9.93 -9.93 -11.89
CA SER A 68 -8.52 -10.23 -11.61
C SER A 68 -8.24 -11.71 -11.31
N SER A 69 -9.21 -12.42 -10.72
CA SER A 69 -9.12 -13.83 -10.35
C SER A 69 -9.09 -14.78 -11.55
N ILE A 70 -9.58 -14.35 -12.72
CA ILE A 70 -9.61 -15.15 -13.94
C ILE A 70 -8.42 -14.79 -14.85
N LEU A 71 -7.83 -13.62 -14.64
CA LEU A 71 -6.75 -13.12 -15.49
C LEU A 71 -5.45 -13.97 -15.37
N PRO A 72 -4.74 -14.17 -16.49
CA PRO A 72 -3.38 -14.70 -16.48
C PRO A 72 -2.41 -13.80 -15.68
N HIS A 73 -1.46 -14.40 -14.97
CA HIS A 73 -0.45 -13.67 -14.19
C HIS A 73 0.32 -12.64 -15.01
N SER A 74 0.68 -12.97 -16.25
CA SER A 74 1.42 -12.07 -17.12
C SER A 74 0.65 -10.80 -17.46
N ILE A 75 -0.69 -10.86 -17.51
CA ILE A 75 -1.53 -9.68 -17.74
C ILE A 75 -1.53 -8.80 -16.50
N LEU A 76 -1.69 -9.40 -15.31
CA LEU A 76 -1.71 -8.64 -14.06
C LEU A 76 -0.36 -7.96 -13.78
N LEU A 77 0.76 -8.64 -14.04
CA LEU A 77 2.09 -8.05 -13.96
C LEU A 77 2.28 -6.93 -14.99
N SER A 78 1.81 -7.11 -16.23
CA SER A 78 1.87 -6.05 -17.23
C SER A 78 1.08 -4.80 -16.81
N ILE A 79 -0.08 -4.96 -16.17
CA ILE A 79 -0.86 -3.84 -15.64
C ILE A 79 -0.12 -3.18 -14.47
N LEU A 80 0.53 -3.97 -13.61
CA LEU A 80 1.37 -3.47 -12.52
C LEU A 80 2.61 -2.70 -12.99
N ASP A 81 3.11 -2.96 -14.20
CA ASP A 81 4.24 -2.19 -14.75
C ASP A 81 3.72 -0.92 -15.45
N VAL A 82 2.62 -1.01 -16.22
CA VAL A 82 2.13 0.10 -17.04
C VAL A 82 1.43 1.17 -16.20
N LEU A 83 0.58 0.79 -15.24
CA LEU A 83 -0.23 1.76 -14.50
C LEU A 83 0.62 2.71 -13.63
N PRO A 84 1.63 2.25 -12.85
CA PRO A 84 2.53 3.15 -12.15
C PRO A 84 3.39 4.00 -13.09
N SER A 85 3.79 3.46 -14.25
CA SER A 85 4.58 4.19 -15.24
C SER A 85 3.78 5.34 -15.87
N ALA A 86 2.55 5.06 -16.32
CA ALA A 86 1.64 6.09 -16.85
C ALA A 86 1.27 7.14 -15.79
N PHE A 87 1.08 6.72 -14.54
CA PHE A 87 0.87 7.63 -13.42
C PHE A 87 2.08 8.55 -13.20
N GLU A 88 3.31 8.03 -13.29
CA GLU A 88 4.52 8.84 -13.21
C GLU A 88 4.61 9.88 -14.33
N VAL A 89 4.23 9.52 -15.56
CA VAL A 89 4.14 10.49 -16.67
C VAL A 89 3.16 11.61 -16.33
N GLU A 90 1.99 11.28 -15.80
CA GLU A 90 0.97 12.26 -15.39
C GLU A 90 1.46 13.17 -14.24
N ILE A 91 2.15 12.62 -13.24
CA ILE A 91 2.77 13.38 -12.14
C ILE A 91 3.81 14.37 -12.70
N ASN A 92 4.65 13.91 -13.62
CA ASN A 92 5.69 14.75 -14.22
C ASN A 92 5.08 15.86 -15.10
N SER A 93 4.00 15.58 -15.82
CA SER A 93 3.21 16.60 -16.53
C SER A 93 2.60 17.61 -15.58
N THR A 94 1.95 17.14 -14.51
CA THR A 94 1.39 18.00 -13.45
C THR A 94 2.47 18.91 -12.84
N SER A 95 3.66 18.36 -12.55
CA SER A 95 4.76 19.15 -11.99
C SER A 95 5.32 20.18 -12.97
N ARG A 96 5.28 19.92 -14.29
CA ARG A 96 5.70 20.88 -15.33
C ARG A 96 4.70 22.02 -15.46
N ASP A 97 3.42 21.74 -15.30
CA ASP A 97 2.33 22.71 -15.37
C ASP A 97 2.10 23.45 -14.04
N ALA A 98 3.00 23.25 -13.06
CA ALA A 98 3.02 23.98 -11.80
C ALA A 98 3.43 25.45 -12.01
N ASN A 99 2.47 26.30 -12.38
CA ASN A 99 2.70 27.74 -12.50
C ASN A 99 2.39 28.45 -11.16
N PRO A 100 3.29 29.32 -10.63
CA PRO A 100 3.07 30.08 -9.41
C PRO A 100 1.90 31.08 -9.44
N THR A 101 1.50 31.56 -10.62
CA THR A 101 0.47 32.61 -10.75
C THR A 101 -0.87 32.10 -11.25
N ASP A 102 -0.89 30.95 -11.93
CA ASP A 102 -2.10 30.37 -12.51
C ASP A 102 -2.14 28.86 -12.27
N HIS A 103 -3.07 28.41 -11.44
CA HIS A 103 -3.23 26.99 -11.09
C HIS A 103 -4.29 26.27 -11.94
N THR A 104 -4.82 26.89 -12.99
CA THR A 104 -5.86 26.27 -13.84
C THR A 104 -5.36 24.97 -14.50
N ASN A 105 -4.19 25.01 -15.15
CA ASN A 105 -3.56 23.83 -15.74
C ASN A 105 -3.13 22.82 -14.66
N TYR A 106 -2.66 23.29 -13.52
CA TYR A 106 -2.32 22.42 -12.39
C TYR A 106 -3.54 21.64 -11.87
N ARG A 107 -4.74 22.25 -11.92
CA ARG A 107 -6.01 21.65 -11.52
C ARG A 107 -6.62 20.74 -12.59
N SER A 108 -6.30 20.91 -13.87
CA SER A 108 -6.85 20.03 -14.92
C SER A 108 -6.40 18.58 -14.76
N HIS A 109 -5.23 18.36 -14.17
CA HIS A 109 -4.71 17.01 -13.86
C HIS A 109 -5.44 16.30 -12.71
N ARG A 110 -6.28 17.01 -11.95
CA ARG A 110 -6.95 16.47 -10.75
C ARG A 110 -7.65 15.13 -11.04
N LEU A 111 -8.47 15.08 -12.09
CA LEU A 111 -9.26 13.89 -12.40
C LEU A 111 -8.38 12.70 -12.79
N ALA A 112 -7.34 12.94 -13.60
CA ALA A 112 -6.41 11.89 -14.00
C ALA A 112 -5.67 11.30 -12.78
N LEU A 113 -5.17 12.17 -11.90
CA LEU A 113 -4.50 11.76 -10.66
C LEU A 113 -5.42 10.95 -9.75
N GLU A 114 -6.69 11.36 -9.59
CA GLU A 114 -7.66 10.62 -8.80
C GLU A 114 -7.99 9.25 -9.40
N HIS A 115 -8.14 9.15 -10.72
CA HIS A 115 -8.35 7.86 -11.41
C HIS A 115 -7.16 6.92 -11.23
N TYR A 116 -5.93 7.39 -11.43
CA TYR A 116 -4.73 6.57 -11.19
C TYR A 116 -4.62 6.14 -9.73
N ALA A 117 -4.86 7.04 -8.78
CA ALA A 117 -4.79 6.71 -7.36
C ALA A 117 -5.80 5.62 -6.98
N PHE A 118 -7.04 5.74 -7.47
CA PHE A 118 -8.06 4.73 -7.26
C PHE A 118 -7.68 3.38 -7.88
N LEU A 119 -7.24 3.35 -9.14
CA LEU A 119 -6.88 2.11 -9.83
C LEU A 119 -5.65 1.45 -9.21
N LEU A 120 -4.63 2.22 -8.79
CA LEU A 120 -3.47 1.67 -8.09
C LEU A 120 -3.85 1.06 -6.74
N HIS A 121 -4.73 1.73 -5.98
CA HIS A 121 -5.24 1.20 -4.72
C HIS A 121 -5.97 -0.13 -4.93
N TRP A 122 -6.89 -0.17 -5.90
CA TRP A 122 -7.63 -1.38 -6.20
C TRP A 122 -6.72 -2.49 -6.74
N LEU A 123 -5.80 -2.18 -7.65
CA LEU A 123 -4.83 -3.12 -8.19
C LEU A 123 -4.00 -3.80 -7.10
N VAL A 124 -3.52 -3.04 -6.11
CA VAL A 124 -2.80 -3.59 -4.95
C VAL A 124 -3.68 -4.56 -4.16
N GLN A 125 -4.96 -4.21 -3.92
CA GLN A 125 -5.90 -5.10 -3.24
C GLN A 125 -6.14 -6.40 -4.02
N GLU A 126 -6.30 -6.33 -5.35
CA GLU A 126 -6.52 -7.51 -6.19
C GLU A 126 -5.27 -8.39 -6.26
N CYS A 127 -4.08 -7.80 -6.38
CA CYS A 127 -2.82 -8.52 -6.34
C CYS A 127 -2.62 -9.24 -5.01
N GLU A 128 -3.01 -8.62 -3.91
CA GLU A 128 -2.95 -9.23 -2.58
C GLU A 128 -3.97 -10.36 -2.42
N LYS A 129 -5.23 -10.16 -2.87
CA LYS A 129 -6.25 -11.23 -2.91
C LYS A 129 -5.75 -12.44 -3.70
N ARG A 130 -5.13 -12.20 -4.86
CA ARG A 130 -4.54 -13.25 -5.70
C ARG A 130 -3.43 -14.00 -4.98
N ARG A 131 -2.49 -13.28 -4.37
CA ARG A 131 -1.38 -13.84 -3.60
C ARG A 131 -1.86 -14.68 -2.41
N ILE A 132 -2.91 -14.26 -1.70
CA ILE A 132 -3.50 -15.01 -0.59
C ILE A 132 -4.19 -16.28 -1.10
N SER A 133 -4.99 -16.18 -2.17
CA SER A 133 -5.71 -17.31 -2.76
C SER A 133 -4.77 -18.45 -3.16
N GLU A 134 -3.63 -18.13 -3.77
CA GLU A 134 -2.63 -19.12 -4.18
C GLU A 134 -1.89 -19.73 -2.99
N ARG A 135 -1.49 -18.93 -1.99
CA ARG A 135 -0.88 -19.49 -0.77
C ARG A 135 -1.84 -20.36 0.06
N GLY A 136 -3.13 -20.04 0.03
CA GLY A 136 -4.17 -20.87 0.63
C GLY A 136 -4.34 -22.22 -0.07
N LEU A 137 -4.15 -22.24 -1.40
CA LEU A 137 -4.17 -23.46 -2.21
C LEU A 137 -2.92 -24.33 -1.98
N ASP A 138 -1.74 -23.71 -1.86
CA ASP A 138 -0.50 -24.41 -1.54
C ASP A 138 -0.56 -25.09 -0.15
N GLY A 139 -1.25 -24.49 0.82
CA GLY A 139 -1.50 -25.10 2.13
C GLY A 139 -2.40 -26.34 2.11
N ILE A 140 -3.15 -26.57 1.03
CA ILE A 140 -3.95 -27.79 0.82
C ILE A 140 -3.10 -28.88 0.14
N LEU A 141 -2.12 -28.49 -0.68
CA LEU A 141 -1.23 -29.41 -1.40
C LEU A 141 0.02 -29.83 -0.59
N THR A 142 0.37 -29.13 0.50
CA THR A 142 1.49 -29.52 1.39
C THR A 142 1.06 -30.14 2.72
N ASN A 143 -0.21 -30.53 2.88
CA ASN A 143 -0.71 -31.25 4.05
C ASN A 143 -0.75 -32.78 3.87
N GLN A 144 0.32 -33.35 3.28
CA GLN A 144 0.73 -34.72 3.57
C GLN A 144 2.24 -34.76 3.82
N ASN A 145 2.58 -35.24 5.00
CA ASN A 145 3.92 -35.43 5.56
C ASN A 145 4.63 -34.17 6.09
N ASP A 146 4.18 -33.71 7.25
CA ASP A 146 5.15 -33.36 8.30
C ASP A 146 4.68 -33.86 9.67
N LYS A 147 4.91 -35.16 9.89
CA LYS A 147 5.04 -35.73 11.22
C LYS A 147 6.23 -36.70 11.22
N ILE A 148 7.22 -36.32 12.03
CA ILE A 148 8.10 -37.17 12.85
C ILE A 148 9.54 -37.40 12.35
N LYS A 149 10.46 -37.01 13.26
CA LYS A 149 11.79 -37.55 13.61
C LYS A 149 13.06 -36.82 13.13
N SER A 150 13.67 -36.21 14.15
CA SER A 150 15.10 -36.13 14.41
C SER A 150 15.91 -37.35 13.94
N SER A 151 17.00 -37.11 13.21
CA SER A 151 18.34 -37.67 13.51
C SER A 151 19.41 -37.12 12.54
N LYS A 152 20.62 -36.96 13.09
CA LYS A 152 21.88 -36.62 12.41
C LYS A 152 22.20 -37.57 11.25
N SER A 153 22.72 -37.05 10.14
CA SER A 153 23.96 -37.56 9.52
C SER A 153 24.50 -36.63 8.41
N LYS A 154 25.81 -36.78 8.19
CA LYS A 154 26.73 -35.94 7.39
C LYS A 154 26.68 -36.24 5.88
N SER A 155 26.98 -35.18 5.13
CA SER A 155 27.74 -35.11 3.86
C SER A 155 27.36 -36.02 2.68
N SER A 156 27.03 -35.41 1.54
CA SER A 156 27.87 -35.50 0.34
C SER A 156 27.46 -34.44 -0.70
N LYS A 157 28.45 -34.11 -1.54
CA LYS A 157 28.53 -32.99 -2.47
C LYS A 157 28.18 -33.53 -3.86
N GLN A 158 27.17 -32.98 -4.55
CA GLN A 158 27.06 -33.21 -5.99
C GLN A 158 26.53 -31.97 -6.72
N LYS A 159 27.42 -31.45 -7.57
CA LYS A 159 27.17 -30.52 -8.68
C LYS A 159 26.25 -31.19 -9.70
N GLY A 160 25.24 -30.48 -10.19
CA GLY A 160 24.43 -30.95 -11.32
C GLY A 160 23.33 -29.99 -11.72
N THR A 161 23.65 -29.16 -12.72
CA THR A 161 22.79 -28.81 -13.87
C THR A 161 21.45 -28.08 -13.63
N LYS A 162 21.45 -26.79 -14.02
CA LYS A 162 20.26 -26.01 -14.39
C LYS A 162 19.46 -26.78 -15.45
N THR A 163 18.22 -27.11 -15.12
CA THR A 163 17.17 -27.39 -16.09
C THR A 163 15.94 -26.57 -15.72
N ASN A 164 15.61 -25.62 -16.59
CA ASN A 164 14.37 -24.87 -16.58
C ASN A 164 13.20 -25.84 -16.72
N THR A 165 12.46 -26.05 -15.63
CA THR A 165 11.18 -26.74 -15.64
C THR A 165 10.23 -26.02 -14.69
N SER A 166 9.08 -25.63 -15.27
CA SER A 166 7.79 -25.28 -14.66
C SER A 166 7.56 -23.91 -14.00
N ASP A 167 7.35 -22.87 -14.83
CA ASP A 167 6.64 -21.61 -14.48
C ASP A 167 5.12 -21.77 -14.28
N LYS A 168 4.61 -22.99 -14.08
CA LYS A 168 3.17 -23.24 -13.80
C LYS A 168 2.83 -23.32 -12.32
N ASN A 169 3.83 -23.37 -11.44
CA ASN A 169 3.68 -23.46 -9.98
C ASN A 169 4.47 -22.37 -9.23
N ALA A 170 4.94 -21.33 -9.92
CA ALA A 170 5.54 -20.19 -9.23
C ALA A 170 4.41 -19.38 -8.58
N SER A 171 4.38 -19.33 -7.26
CA SER A 171 3.49 -18.45 -6.50
C SER A 171 3.56 -17.03 -7.04
N PHE A 172 2.43 -16.35 -7.24
CA PHE A 172 2.40 -14.97 -7.73
C PHE A 172 3.28 -14.05 -6.87
N ASP A 173 4.45 -13.67 -7.41
CA ASP A 173 5.39 -12.75 -6.80
C ASP A 173 5.40 -11.44 -7.58
N TRP A 174 4.99 -10.37 -6.93
CA TRP A 174 4.96 -9.02 -7.46
C TRP A 174 5.82 -8.06 -6.61
N THR A 175 6.77 -8.59 -5.84
CA THR A 175 7.63 -7.81 -4.93
C THR A 175 8.38 -6.68 -5.65
N ALA A 176 8.81 -6.91 -6.90
CA ALA A 176 9.47 -5.88 -7.71
C ALA A 176 8.52 -4.72 -8.03
N GLN A 177 7.29 -5.04 -8.45
CA GLN A 177 6.25 -4.07 -8.79
C GLN A 177 5.81 -3.24 -7.58
N VAL A 178 5.82 -3.81 -6.36
CA VAL A 178 5.54 -3.04 -5.13
C VAL A 178 6.45 -1.82 -5.02
N VAL A 179 7.74 -1.96 -5.36
CA VAL A 179 8.71 -0.86 -5.26
C VAL A 179 8.35 0.26 -6.24
N GLU A 180 7.91 -0.09 -7.45
CA GLU A 180 7.50 0.88 -8.48
C GLU A 180 6.19 1.59 -8.12
N VAL A 181 5.20 0.84 -7.61
CA VAL A 181 3.94 1.39 -7.10
C VAL A 181 4.20 2.37 -5.96
N LEU A 182 5.02 2.00 -4.97
CA LEU A 182 5.36 2.90 -3.87
C LEU A 182 6.19 4.10 -4.36
N GLY A 183 7.09 3.89 -5.33
CA GLY A 183 7.87 4.95 -5.94
C GLY A 183 6.99 6.02 -6.59
N SER A 184 6.00 5.62 -7.38
CA SER A 184 5.06 6.55 -8.02
C SER A 184 4.16 7.28 -7.01
N MET A 185 3.66 6.57 -5.98
CA MET A 185 2.91 7.20 -4.87
C MET A 185 3.74 8.25 -4.12
N LEU A 186 5.02 7.97 -3.85
CA LEU A 186 5.91 8.94 -3.20
C LEU A 186 6.13 10.19 -4.06
N LYS A 187 6.32 10.02 -5.38
CA LYS A 187 6.42 11.13 -6.33
C LYS A 187 5.12 11.95 -6.35
N ALA A 188 3.95 11.31 -6.33
CA ALA A 188 2.67 12.00 -6.28
C ALA A 188 2.52 12.87 -5.03
N LEU A 189 2.95 12.38 -3.87
CA LEU A 189 2.94 13.17 -2.62
C LEU A 189 3.97 14.30 -2.58
N SER A 190 4.89 14.39 -3.54
CA SER A 190 5.78 15.55 -3.67
C SER A 190 5.10 16.76 -4.35
N LEU A 191 3.95 16.55 -4.99
CA LEU A 191 3.14 17.61 -5.57
C LEU A 191 2.54 18.50 -4.48
N LYS A 192 2.28 19.78 -4.83
CA LYS A 192 1.59 20.73 -3.95
C LYS A 192 0.07 20.50 -4.03
N THR A 193 -0.38 19.45 -3.36
CA THR A 193 -1.77 18.96 -3.38
C THR A 193 -2.80 20.07 -3.07
N ASP A 194 -2.47 21.05 -2.23
CA ASP A 194 -3.33 22.20 -1.91
C ASP A 194 -3.76 23.03 -3.14
N PHE A 195 -2.98 23.03 -4.22
CA PHE A 195 -3.33 23.76 -5.44
C PHE A 195 -4.19 22.94 -6.41
N ILE A 196 -4.11 21.61 -6.34
CA ILE A 196 -4.88 20.67 -7.17
C ILE A 196 -6.28 20.46 -6.57
N TRP A 197 -6.34 20.23 -5.25
CA TRP A 197 -7.58 19.97 -4.53
C TRP A 197 -8.00 21.21 -3.73
N PRO A 198 -9.08 21.90 -4.13
CA PRO A 198 -9.50 23.13 -3.47
C PRO A 198 -10.14 22.90 -2.10
N THR A 199 -10.62 21.69 -1.82
CA THR A 199 -11.21 21.32 -0.53
C THR A 199 -10.28 20.41 0.26
N SER A 200 -10.23 20.57 1.58
CA SER A 200 -9.44 19.69 2.44
C SER A 200 -9.94 18.25 2.39
N GLN A 201 -11.25 18.04 2.25
CA GLN A 201 -11.87 16.72 2.17
C GLN A 201 -11.38 15.93 0.94
N ASP A 202 -11.36 16.56 -0.24
CA ASP A 202 -10.92 15.87 -1.46
C ASP A 202 -9.42 15.55 -1.41
N ARG A 203 -8.62 16.51 -0.90
CA ARG A 203 -7.18 16.32 -0.69
C ARG A 203 -6.92 15.17 0.28
N ASP A 204 -7.63 15.14 1.40
CA ASP A 204 -7.47 14.11 2.42
C ASP A 204 -7.90 12.74 1.88
N ALA A 205 -8.93 12.66 1.03
CA ALA A 205 -9.33 11.42 0.36
C ALA A 205 -8.21 10.89 -0.54
N PHE A 206 -7.59 11.76 -1.35
CA PHE A 206 -6.47 11.39 -2.23
C PHE A 206 -5.26 10.89 -1.44
N VAL A 207 -4.81 11.65 -0.44
CA VAL A 207 -3.64 11.29 0.37
C VAL A 207 -3.93 10.03 1.21
N SER A 208 -5.14 9.91 1.76
CA SER A 208 -5.57 8.73 2.53
C SER A 208 -5.64 7.47 1.67
N CYS A 209 -5.96 7.59 0.38
CA CYS A 209 -5.94 6.48 -0.55
C CYS A 209 -4.54 5.82 -0.59
N PHE A 210 -3.49 6.64 -0.71
CA PHE A 210 -2.12 6.16 -0.69
C PHE A 210 -1.70 5.63 0.67
N THR A 211 -1.92 6.38 1.76
CA THR A 211 -1.48 5.92 3.08
C THR A 211 -2.15 4.62 3.49
N LYS A 212 -3.45 4.45 3.22
CA LYS A 212 -4.17 3.17 3.42
C LYS A 212 -3.52 2.03 2.65
N THR A 213 -3.21 2.24 1.36
CA THR A 213 -2.54 1.22 0.53
C THR A 213 -1.17 0.85 1.09
N VAL A 214 -0.37 1.84 1.50
CA VAL A 214 0.95 1.61 2.09
C VAL A 214 0.85 0.83 3.40
N TYR A 215 -0.11 1.17 4.26
CA TYR A 215 -0.34 0.41 5.48
C TYR A 215 -0.76 -1.04 5.20
N GLN A 216 -1.62 -1.29 4.20
CA GLN A 216 -1.99 -2.64 3.77
C GLN A 216 -0.76 -3.44 3.26
N ILE A 217 0.13 -2.79 2.50
CA ILE A 217 1.39 -3.43 2.06
C ILE A 217 2.26 -3.81 3.25
N LEU A 218 2.37 -2.94 4.26
CA LEU A 218 3.17 -3.22 5.47
C LEU A 218 2.60 -4.33 6.35
N GLU A 219 1.29 -4.60 6.31
CA GLU A 219 0.70 -5.74 7.03
C GLU A 219 1.24 -7.10 6.56
N ILE A 220 1.81 -7.13 5.35
CA ILE A 220 2.40 -8.32 4.77
C ILE A 220 3.85 -8.42 5.24
N LYS A 221 4.12 -9.37 6.14
CA LYS A 221 5.45 -9.56 6.74
C LYS A 221 6.59 -9.61 5.71
N THR A 222 6.41 -10.31 4.59
CA THR A 222 7.46 -10.42 3.55
C THR A 222 7.80 -9.08 2.91
N PHE A 223 6.83 -8.18 2.79
CA PHE A 223 7.03 -6.83 2.27
C PHE A 223 7.59 -5.89 3.34
N ALA A 224 7.13 -6.00 4.58
CA ALA A 224 7.68 -5.23 5.71
C ALA A 224 9.16 -5.56 5.97
N ASP A 225 9.56 -6.83 5.84
CA ASP A 225 10.95 -7.26 6.00
C ASP A 225 11.86 -6.73 4.87
N ASN A 226 11.32 -6.55 3.66
CA ASN A 226 12.06 -6.00 2.53
C ASN A 226 12.39 -4.52 2.76
N SER A 227 13.68 -4.22 2.93
CA SER A 227 14.16 -2.88 3.23
C SER A 227 13.80 -1.85 2.13
N ALA A 228 13.82 -2.22 0.86
CA ALA A 228 13.50 -1.29 -0.24
C ALA A 228 12.04 -0.83 -0.15
N ILE A 229 11.13 -1.77 0.09
CA ILE A 229 9.69 -1.51 0.27
C ILE A 229 9.47 -0.71 1.55
N ARG A 230 10.04 -1.16 2.68
CA ARG A 230 9.88 -0.50 3.99
C ARG A 230 10.33 0.96 3.98
N VAL A 231 11.50 1.24 3.39
CA VAL A 231 12.03 2.62 3.31
C VAL A 231 11.11 3.52 2.48
N LEU A 232 10.58 3.04 1.35
CA LEU A 232 9.62 3.82 0.54
C LEU A 232 8.31 4.03 1.30
N ALA A 233 7.76 2.98 1.90
CA ALA A 233 6.55 3.05 2.72
C ALA A 233 6.67 4.09 3.84
N PHE A 234 7.78 4.07 4.58
CA PHE A 234 8.03 5.06 5.63
C PHE A 234 8.18 6.48 5.09
N LYS A 235 8.87 6.67 3.96
CA LYS A 235 8.96 8.00 3.31
C LYS A 235 7.60 8.54 2.93
N ILE A 236 6.69 7.70 2.40
CA ILE A 236 5.32 8.09 2.05
C ILE A 236 4.56 8.53 3.30
N ILE A 237 4.53 7.68 4.35
CA ILE A 237 3.82 7.97 5.61
C ILE A 237 4.35 9.26 6.25
N CYS A 238 5.68 9.40 6.37
CA CYS A 238 6.32 10.58 6.91
C CYS A 238 6.03 11.85 6.11
N THR A 239 5.96 11.75 4.77
CA THR A 239 5.64 12.89 3.90
C THR A 239 4.15 13.26 4.00
N ALA A 240 3.25 12.27 4.06
CA ALA A 240 1.83 12.50 4.30
C ALA A 240 1.58 13.19 5.65
N ALA A 241 2.24 12.72 6.72
CA ALA A 241 2.10 13.29 8.06
C ALA A 241 2.60 14.75 8.14
N LYS A 242 3.77 15.04 7.53
CA LYS A 242 4.40 16.37 7.61
C LYS A 242 3.79 17.40 6.67
N SER A 243 3.58 17.02 5.40
CA SER A 243 3.26 17.97 4.33
C SER A 243 1.78 18.01 3.98
N HIS A 244 1.00 16.98 4.34
CA HIS A 244 -0.39 16.83 3.90
C HIS A 244 -1.40 16.72 5.06
N GLY A 245 -1.01 17.11 6.27
CA GLY A 245 -1.92 17.17 7.42
C GLY A 245 -2.38 15.81 7.97
N GLN A 246 -1.74 14.70 7.58
CA GLN A 246 -2.16 13.34 7.97
C GLN A 246 -1.60 12.87 9.33
N ALA A 247 -1.18 13.78 10.21
CA ALA A 247 -0.55 13.43 11.48
C ALA A 247 -1.46 12.59 12.38
N TYR A 248 -2.72 12.99 12.56
CA TYR A 248 -3.69 12.24 13.36
C TYR A 248 -3.99 10.84 12.77
N ASN A 249 -4.20 10.76 11.46
CA ASN A 249 -4.42 9.48 10.78
C ASN A 249 -3.20 8.54 10.90
N THR A 250 -1.98 9.10 10.89
CA THR A 250 -0.74 8.37 11.11
C THR A 250 -0.66 7.82 12.54
N GLN A 251 -0.99 8.64 13.56
CA GLN A 251 -1.07 8.21 14.95
C GLN A 251 -2.03 7.03 15.11
N THR A 252 -3.28 7.19 14.66
CA THR A 252 -4.31 6.15 14.77
C THR A 252 -3.88 4.87 14.05
N SER A 253 -3.29 4.99 12.85
CA SER A 253 -2.85 3.84 12.07
C SER A 253 -1.71 3.09 12.76
N ILE A 254 -0.71 3.78 13.32
CA ILE A 254 0.39 3.15 14.08
C ILE A 254 -0.18 2.34 15.25
N LEU A 255 -1.08 2.93 16.03
CA LEU A 255 -1.68 2.26 17.20
C LEU A 255 -2.55 1.07 16.81
N GLN A 256 -3.31 1.18 15.73
CA GLN A 256 -4.05 0.04 15.17
C GLN A 256 -3.10 -1.07 14.70
N LYS A 257 -1.99 -0.72 14.02
CA LYS A 257 -1.02 -1.73 13.58
C LYS A 257 -0.39 -2.45 14.76
N LEU A 258 -0.03 -1.73 15.83
CA LEU A 258 0.45 -2.34 17.07
C LEU A 258 -0.59 -3.26 17.72
N GLN A 259 -1.87 -2.87 17.72
CA GLN A 259 -2.94 -3.69 18.31
C GLN A 259 -3.16 -5.01 17.56
N TYR A 260 -3.10 -5.00 16.22
CA TYR A 260 -3.51 -6.14 15.41
C TYR A 260 -2.36 -6.98 14.82
N PHE A 261 -1.15 -6.41 14.69
CA PHE A 261 -0.03 -7.06 13.98
C PHE A 261 1.26 -7.07 14.82
N ASP A 262 1.52 -8.20 15.50
CA ASP A 262 2.68 -8.38 16.39
C ASP A 262 4.04 -8.13 15.68
N HIS A 263 4.16 -8.55 14.42
CA HIS A 263 5.38 -8.38 13.63
C HIS A 263 5.69 -6.92 13.26
N LEU A 264 4.71 -6.00 13.36
CA LEU A 264 4.90 -4.58 13.05
C LEU A 264 5.46 -3.78 14.23
N SER A 265 5.56 -4.38 15.42
CA SER A 265 6.01 -3.67 16.64
C SER A 265 7.31 -2.89 16.46
N GLU A 266 8.33 -3.55 15.89
CA GLU A 266 9.66 -2.99 15.70
C GLU A 266 9.66 -1.94 14.57
N TYR A 267 8.96 -2.24 13.48
CA TYR A 267 8.81 -1.33 12.34
C TYR A 267 8.06 -0.05 12.69
N MET A 268 7.03 -0.13 13.53
CA MET A 268 6.32 1.05 14.00
C MET A 268 7.18 1.88 14.95
N ALA A 269 8.09 1.26 15.72
CA ALA A 269 9.05 2.00 16.55
C ALA A 269 10.05 2.77 15.69
N GLU A 270 10.59 2.12 14.65
CA GLU A 270 11.45 2.75 13.64
C GLU A 270 10.72 3.92 12.96
N LEU A 271 9.45 3.74 12.56
CA LEU A 271 8.64 4.79 11.96
C LEU A 271 8.41 5.98 12.92
N THR A 272 8.06 5.73 14.18
CA THR A 272 7.90 6.78 15.19
C THR A 272 9.20 7.56 15.39
N HIS A 273 10.34 6.88 15.42
CA HIS A 273 11.64 7.52 15.50
C HIS A 273 11.94 8.39 14.27
N LEU A 274 11.69 7.88 13.06
CA LEU A 274 11.88 8.63 11.80
C LEU A 274 10.97 9.86 11.71
N LEU A 275 9.74 9.80 12.22
CA LEU A 275 8.83 10.96 12.29
C LEU A 275 9.43 12.09 13.11
N VAL A 276 10.14 11.78 14.20
CA VAL A 276 10.83 12.79 15.01
C VAL A 276 12.11 13.25 14.33
N GLU A 277 13.01 12.34 13.99
CA GLU A 277 14.36 12.69 13.54
C GLU A 277 14.36 13.31 12.14
N ALA A 278 13.64 12.71 11.19
CA ALA A 278 13.70 13.13 9.79
C ALA A 278 12.64 14.19 9.43
N LYS A 279 11.54 14.28 10.18
CA LYS A 279 10.42 15.20 9.87
C LYS A 279 10.15 16.25 10.94
N ASP A 280 10.89 16.25 12.04
CA ASP A 280 10.72 17.21 13.15
C ASP A 280 9.24 17.26 13.60
N LEU A 281 8.71 16.08 13.95
CA LEU A 281 7.35 15.89 14.50
C LEU A 281 7.37 15.23 15.89
N PRO A 282 8.06 15.80 16.90
CA PRO A 282 8.10 15.23 18.25
C PRO A 282 6.72 15.12 18.90
N GLN A 283 5.81 16.05 18.60
CA GLN A 283 4.44 16.07 19.13
C GLN A 283 3.65 14.81 18.75
N LEU A 284 3.92 14.24 17.57
CA LEU A 284 3.26 13.02 17.11
C LEU A 284 3.72 11.79 17.92
N ALA A 285 5.01 11.68 18.19
CA ALA A 285 5.55 10.64 19.06
C ALA A 285 5.00 10.77 20.49
N ASP A 286 4.92 11.98 21.03
CA ASP A 286 4.32 12.24 22.35
C ASP A 286 2.84 11.82 22.41
N ALA A 287 2.07 12.11 21.35
CA ALA A 287 0.67 11.71 21.25
C ALA A 287 0.51 10.19 21.21
N ILE A 288 1.34 9.49 20.42
CA ILE A 288 1.39 8.03 20.37
C ILE A 288 1.70 7.45 21.76
N LEU A 289 2.76 7.91 22.42
CA LEU A 289 3.17 7.43 23.75
C LEU A 289 2.07 7.67 24.80
N ARG A 290 1.43 8.84 24.75
CA ARG A 290 0.31 9.16 25.63
C ARG A 290 -0.86 8.21 25.39
N GLU A 291 -1.22 7.94 24.14
CA GLU A 291 -2.34 7.03 23.85
C GLU A 291 -2.03 5.60 24.29
N ILE A 292 -0.80 5.11 24.05
CA ILE A 292 -0.32 3.80 24.55
C ILE A 292 -0.45 3.74 26.08
N SER A 293 -0.01 4.77 26.80
CA SER A 293 -0.09 4.80 28.27
C SER A 293 -1.52 4.79 28.82
N SER A 294 -2.49 5.24 28.01
CA SER A 294 -3.91 5.28 28.37
C SER A 294 -4.67 4.02 27.96
N LYS A 295 -4.05 3.11 27.19
CA LYS A 295 -4.69 1.85 26.81
C LYS A 295 -4.84 0.94 28.03
N LEU A 296 -6.08 0.48 28.22
CA LEU A 296 -6.40 -0.58 29.17
C LEU A 296 -6.38 -1.91 28.42
N PHE A 297 -5.54 -2.83 28.89
CA PHE A 297 -5.46 -4.17 28.33
C PHE A 297 -6.37 -5.12 29.10
N SER A 298 -7.19 -5.89 28.37
CA SER A 298 -7.97 -6.97 28.97
C SER A 298 -7.05 -8.14 29.32
N ALA A 299 -7.29 -8.81 30.45
CA ALA A 299 -6.56 -10.01 30.85
C ALA A 299 -6.68 -11.18 29.84
N GLN A 300 -7.60 -11.09 28.88
CA GLN A 300 -7.80 -12.07 27.81
C GLN A 300 -6.99 -11.76 26.54
N ASP A 301 -6.41 -10.55 26.41
CA ASP A 301 -5.59 -10.16 25.25
C ASP A 301 -4.09 -10.27 25.60
N TYR A 302 -3.46 -11.35 25.15
CA TYR A 302 -2.02 -11.58 25.37
C TYR A 302 -1.14 -11.04 24.23
N LYS A 303 -1.71 -10.72 23.06
CA LYS A 303 -0.94 -10.29 21.88
C LYS A 303 -0.76 -8.77 21.86
N GLY A 304 -1.81 -8.02 22.18
CA GLY A 304 -1.77 -6.57 22.27
C GLY A 304 -0.66 -6.06 23.21
N PRO A 305 -0.69 -6.39 24.52
CA PRO A 305 0.30 -5.89 25.49
C PRO A 305 1.75 -6.19 25.11
N ARG A 306 1.99 -7.36 24.50
CA ARG A 306 3.32 -7.77 24.05
C ARG A 306 3.82 -6.89 22.90
N SER A 307 2.98 -6.65 21.90
CA SER A 307 3.30 -5.81 20.74
C SER A 307 3.63 -4.38 21.17
N PHE A 308 2.79 -3.78 22.02
CA PHE A 308 3.05 -2.44 22.58
C PHE A 308 4.33 -2.39 23.43
N SER A 309 4.57 -3.41 24.26
CA SER A 309 5.81 -3.48 25.06
C SER A 309 7.05 -3.54 24.17
N ARG A 310 7.02 -4.35 23.12
CA ARG A 310 8.11 -4.47 22.15
C ARG A 310 8.37 -3.18 21.39
N HIS A 311 7.30 -2.48 21.02
CA HIS A 311 7.40 -1.14 20.43
C HIS A 311 8.11 -0.16 21.40
N LEU A 312 7.70 -0.11 22.67
CA LEU A 312 8.31 0.78 23.67
C LEU A 312 9.79 0.47 23.93
N ILE A 313 10.16 -0.81 24.01
CA ILE A 313 11.55 -1.23 24.19
C ILE A 313 12.40 -0.74 23.01
N ASN A 314 12.01 -1.08 21.78
CA ASN A 314 12.75 -0.68 20.59
C ASN A 314 12.81 0.84 20.42
N LEU A 315 11.72 1.56 20.71
CA LEU A 315 11.72 3.02 20.66
C LEU A 315 12.64 3.63 21.73
N THR A 316 12.75 3.02 22.91
CA THR A 316 13.68 3.45 23.96
C THR A 316 15.13 3.24 23.53
N GLU A 317 15.43 2.15 22.82
CA GLU A 317 16.76 1.88 22.26
C GLU A 317 17.14 2.89 21.16
N LEU A 318 16.20 3.23 20.27
CA LEU A 318 16.42 4.17 19.17
C LEU A 318 16.44 5.63 19.64
N ALA A 319 15.52 6.01 20.52
CA ALA A 319 15.28 7.40 20.91
C ALA A 319 14.96 7.52 22.42
N PRO A 320 15.93 7.27 23.32
CA PRO A 320 15.69 7.20 24.76
C PRO A 320 15.11 8.50 25.34
N ARG A 321 15.48 9.65 24.78
CA ARG A 321 15.00 10.96 25.22
C ARG A 321 13.49 11.14 25.04
N LEU A 322 12.91 10.59 23.97
CA LEU A 322 11.47 10.70 23.70
C LEU A 322 10.66 9.95 24.75
N VAL A 323 11.08 8.72 25.07
CA VAL A 323 10.41 7.89 26.08
C VAL A 323 10.62 8.47 27.48
N PHE A 324 11.82 8.96 27.78
CA PHE A 324 12.15 9.54 29.09
C PHE A 324 11.23 10.71 29.47
N ASN A 325 10.92 11.59 28.51
CA ASN A 325 10.01 12.72 28.72
C ASN A 325 8.59 12.30 29.09
N GLN A 326 8.18 11.07 28.77
CA GLN A 326 6.85 10.53 29.02
C GLN A 326 6.81 9.51 30.19
N ILE A 327 7.93 9.26 30.88
CA ILE A 327 8.03 8.26 31.98
C ILE A 327 6.99 8.51 33.08
N VAL A 328 6.71 9.78 33.39
CA VAL A 328 5.71 10.15 34.41
C VAL A 328 4.30 9.64 34.04
N ILE A 329 3.99 9.55 32.74
CA ILE A 329 2.69 9.07 32.25
C ILE A 329 2.62 7.54 32.27
N PHE A 330 3.72 6.85 31.96
CA PHE A 330 3.81 5.39 32.01
C PHE A 330 3.72 4.80 33.43
N GLN A 331 3.82 5.60 34.49
CA GLN A 331 3.64 5.14 35.88
C GLN A 331 2.19 4.78 36.24
N LYS A 332 1.20 5.21 35.44
CA LYS A 332 -0.22 4.88 35.67
C LYS A 332 -0.63 3.45 35.30
N PRO A 333 -0.28 2.89 34.12
CA PRO A 333 -0.73 1.55 33.72
C PRO A 333 -0.06 0.36 34.43
N PHE A 334 1.08 0.54 35.11
CA PHE A 334 1.78 -0.54 35.83
C PHE A 334 1.44 -0.67 37.32
N ARG A 335 0.39 0.04 37.80
CA ARG A 335 -0.04 0.04 39.21
C ARG A 335 -1.37 -0.70 39.48
N SER A 336 -1.94 -1.41 38.50
CA SER A 336 -3.15 -2.22 38.70
C SER A 336 -2.83 -3.71 38.81
#